data_AF-A0A355EZF3-F1
#
_entry.id   AF-A0A355EZF3-F1
#
_cell.length_a   1.000
_cell.length_b   1.000
_cell.length_c   1.000
_cell.angle_alpha   90.00
_cell.angle_beta   90.00
_cell.angle_gamma   90.00
#
_symmetry.space_group_name_H-M   'P 1'
#
loop_
_entity.id
_entity.type
_entity.pdbx_description
1 polymer ?
#
loop_
_entity_poly.entity_id
_entity_poly.type
_entity_poly.pdbx_seq_one_letter_code
_entity_poly.pdbx_strand_id
1 'polypeptide(L)' 'GREPIPRDERRVPAVWNMASAAGRSVAVFGMWATWPAEPVRGLLVADRFSSFTTTGPPPAGSVHPAGREVWAR' A
#
# COMPACT_ATOMS: atom_id res chain seq x y z
N GLY A 1 -13.81 -3.60 -9.39
CA GLY A 1 -13.37 -4.96 -9.74
C GLY A 1 -12.61 -5.57 -8.59
N ARG A 2 -12.79 -6.86 -8.32
CA ARG A 2 -11.99 -7.63 -7.35
C ARG A 2 -10.55 -7.71 -7.86
N GLU A 3 -9.57 -7.40 -7.01
CA GLU A 3 -8.15 -7.45 -7.37
C GLU A 3 -7.71 -8.92 -7.57
N PRO A 4 -6.84 -9.25 -8.54
CA PRO A 4 -6.38 -10.62 -8.78
C PRO A 4 -5.64 -11.24 -7.59
N ILE A 5 -4.97 -10.41 -6.78
CA ILE A 5 -4.27 -10.82 -5.55
C ILE A 5 -4.62 -9.81 -4.44
N PRO A 6 -5.66 -10.07 -3.63
CA PRO A 6 -6.03 -9.18 -2.53
C PRO A 6 -5.08 -9.35 -1.33
N ARG A 7 -4.82 -8.26 -0.57
CA ARG A 7 -4.05 -8.34 0.69
C ARG A 7 -4.60 -9.38 1.68
N ASP A 8 -5.88 -9.71 1.56
CA ASP A 8 -6.63 -10.61 2.44
C ASP A 8 -6.18 -12.08 2.31
N GLU A 9 -5.32 -12.43 1.34
CA GLU A 9 -4.66 -13.73 1.29
C GLU A 9 -3.57 -13.90 2.37
N ARG A 10 -3.11 -12.80 2.99
CA ARG A 10 -2.13 -12.87 4.06
C ARG A 10 -2.79 -13.38 5.34
N ARG A 11 -2.38 -14.57 5.78
CA ARG A 11 -2.82 -15.18 7.05
C ARG A 11 -2.26 -14.49 8.31
N VAL A 12 -1.20 -13.70 8.13
CA VAL A 12 -0.50 -12.99 9.22
C VAL A 12 -0.13 -11.57 8.76
N PRO A 13 0.10 -10.62 9.70
CA PRO A 13 0.55 -9.28 9.36
C PRO A 13 1.83 -9.30 8.55
N ALA A 14 2.00 -8.35 7.63
CA ALA A 14 3.26 -8.20 6.90
C ALA A 14 4.40 -7.71 7.80
N VAL A 15 5.63 -7.91 7.34
CA VAL A 15 6.85 -7.48 8.05
C VAL A 15 6.85 -5.99 8.38
N TRP A 16 6.30 -5.14 7.49
CA TRP A 16 6.18 -3.71 7.74
C TRP A 16 5.17 -3.36 8.82
N ASN A 17 4.07 -4.13 8.92
CA ASN A 17 3.11 -3.97 10.02
C ASN A 17 3.75 -4.34 11.35
N MET A 18 4.50 -5.44 11.39
CA MET A 18 5.21 -5.89 12.59
C MET A 18 6.29 -4.88 13.03
N ALA A 19 7.08 -4.36 12.09
CA ALA A 19 8.08 -3.33 12.36
C ALA A 19 7.45 -2.02 12.84
N SER A 20 6.35 -1.58 12.21
CA SER A 20 5.57 -0.42 12.62
C SER A 20 5.00 -0.58 14.02
N ALA A 21 4.43 -1.75 14.34
CA ALA A 21 3.91 -2.06 15.67
C ALA A 21 5.01 -2.04 16.74
N ALA A 22 6.24 -2.40 16.39
CA ALA A 22 7.42 -2.27 17.24
C ALA A 22 7.98 -0.83 17.32
N GLY A 23 7.25 0.18 16.82
CA GLY A 23 7.63 1.59 16.87
C GLY A 23 8.71 2.01 15.86
N ARG A 24 9.06 1.15 14.91
CA ARG A 24 10.05 1.46 13.87
C ARG A 24 9.38 2.22 12.72
N SER A 25 10.13 3.17 12.15
CA SER A 25 9.69 3.85 10.94
C SER A 25 9.96 2.97 9.72
N VAL A 26 8.99 2.85 8.81
CA VAL A 26 9.09 2.02 7.59
C VAL A 26 8.77 2.84 6.34
N ALA A 27 9.42 2.50 5.23
CA ALA A 27 9.10 2.99 3.90
C ALA A 27 8.93 1.78 2.97
N VAL A 28 7.72 1.58 2.45
CA VAL A 28 7.38 0.41 1.62
C VAL A 28 6.82 0.88 0.29
N PHE A 29 7.42 0.41 -0.78
CA PHE A 29 6.87 0.47 -2.13
C PHE A 29 6.41 -0.95 -2.50
N GLY A 30 5.12 -1.19 -2.38
CA GLY A 30 4.52 -2.51 -2.58
C GLY A 30 4.05 -2.69 -4.00
N MET A 31 4.65 -3.64 -4.74
CA MET A 31 4.14 -4.11 -6.01
C MET A 31 3.30 -5.37 -5.80
N TRP A 32 2.03 -5.32 -6.21
CA TRP A 32 1.03 -6.41 -6.15
C TRP A 32 0.78 -6.99 -4.72
N ALA A 33 -0.45 -7.39 -4.43
CA ALA A 33 -0.89 -7.88 -3.09
C ALA A 33 -0.79 -6.90 -1.90
N THR A 34 -0.40 -5.64 -2.14
CA THR A 34 -0.22 -4.60 -1.11
C THR A 34 -1.38 -3.62 -1.01
N TRP A 35 -2.40 -3.78 -1.87
CA TRP A 35 -3.60 -2.96 -1.87
C TRP A 35 -4.68 -3.42 -0.88
N PRO A 36 -5.41 -2.49 -0.22
CA PRO A 36 -5.12 -1.06 -0.05
C PRO A 36 -3.93 -0.80 0.88
N ALA A 37 -3.39 0.43 0.83
CA ALA A 37 -2.29 0.83 1.69
C ALA A 37 -2.65 0.70 3.18
N GLU A 38 -1.86 -0.10 3.91
CA GLU A 38 -2.09 -0.36 5.32
C GLU A 38 -1.49 0.76 6.21
N PRO A 39 -2.11 1.06 7.36
CA PRO A 39 -1.56 2.02 8.30
C PRO A 39 -0.18 1.59 8.82
N VAL A 40 0.82 2.45 8.66
CA VAL A 40 2.18 2.24 9.15
C VAL A 40 2.76 3.54 9.70
N ARG A 41 3.72 3.42 10.63
CA ARG A 41 4.57 4.51 11.06
C ARG A 41 5.58 4.82 9.95
N GLY A 42 5.21 5.68 9.01
CA GLY A 42 6.09 6.08 7.90
C GLY A 42 5.32 6.22 6.59
N LEU A 43 5.82 5.59 5.53
CA LEU A 43 5.24 5.68 4.19
C LEU A 43 4.97 4.29 3.63
N LEU A 44 3.75 4.07 3.16
CA LEU A 44 3.42 2.88 2.37
C LEU A 44 2.71 3.32 1.10
N VAL A 45 3.29 2.95 -0.03
CA VAL A 45 2.71 3.12 -1.36
C VAL A 45 2.28 1.74 -1.84
N ALA A 46 0.99 1.54 -2.02
CA ALA A 46 0.39 0.30 -2.48
C ALA A 46 0.01 0.42 -3.94
N ASP A 47 0.50 -0.53 -4.75
CA ASP A 47 0.15 -0.64 -6.15
C ASP A 47 -1.00 -1.62 -6.40
N ARG A 48 -1.81 -1.37 -7.43
CA ARG A 48 -2.81 -2.33 -7.96
C ARG A 48 -2.29 -2.89 -9.28
N PHE A 49 -2.67 -4.12 -9.65
CA PHE A 49 -2.33 -4.65 -10.97
C PHE A 49 -2.76 -3.70 -12.10
N SER A 50 -3.87 -2.98 -11.91
CA SER A 50 -4.35 -1.98 -12.85
C SER A 50 -3.41 -0.79 -13.07
N SER A 51 -2.47 -0.51 -12.18
CA SER A 51 -1.56 0.64 -12.29
C SER A 51 -0.63 0.56 -13.50
N PHE A 52 -0.31 -0.65 -13.98
CA PHE A 52 0.50 -0.85 -15.18
C PHE A 52 -0.34 -1.03 -16.45
N THR A 53 -1.66 -1.20 -16.32
CA THR A 53 -2.56 -1.47 -17.45
C THR A 53 -3.51 -0.31 -17.76
N THR A 54 -3.61 0.68 -16.86
CA THR A 54 -4.55 1.79 -16.96
C THR A 54 -3.85 3.12 -16.72
N THR A 55 -4.11 4.10 -17.57
CA THR A 55 -3.63 5.48 -17.40
C THR A 55 -4.64 6.30 -16.60
N GLY A 56 -4.20 6.95 -15.52
CA GLY A 56 -5.05 7.80 -14.68
C GLY A 56 -4.44 8.04 -13.30
N PRO A 57 -5.01 8.96 -12.50
CA PRO A 57 -4.51 9.22 -11.15
C PRO A 57 -4.65 7.98 -10.27
N PRO A 58 -3.71 7.74 -9.33
CA PRO A 58 -3.80 6.63 -8.40
C PRO A 58 -5.13 6.68 -7.63
N PRO A 59 -5.83 5.54 -7.44
CA PRO A 59 -7.06 5.51 -6.66
C PRO A 59 -6.79 5.91 -5.20
N ALA A 60 -7.77 6.53 -4.55
CA ALA A 60 -7.67 6.92 -3.14
C ALA A 60 -7.33 5.72 -2.25
N GLY A 61 -6.37 5.87 -1.33
CA GLY A 61 -5.86 4.77 -0.50
C GLY A 61 -4.66 4.01 -1.11
N SER A 62 -4.07 4.56 -2.18
CA SER A 62 -2.77 4.09 -2.71
C SER A 62 -1.60 4.49 -1.82
N VAL A 63 -1.74 5.54 -0.99
CA VAL A 63 -0.66 6.01 -0.12
C VAL A 63 -1.15 6.17 1.31
N HIS A 64 -0.35 5.67 2.26
CA HIS A 64 -0.48 6.00 3.66
C HIS A 64 0.75 6.78 4.16
N PRO A 65 0.57 7.90 4.90
CA PRO A 65 -0.70 8.59 5.16
C PRO A 65 -1.22 9.33 3.91
N ALA A 66 -2.54 9.48 3.79
CA ALA A 66 -3.19 10.07 2.60
C ALA A 66 -2.74 11.50 2.28
N GLY A 67 -2.32 12.29 3.27
CA GLY A 67 -1.74 13.63 3.05
C GLY A 67 -0.44 13.63 2.23
N ARG A 68 0.17 12.46 2.03
CA ARG A 68 1.31 12.25 1.14
C ARG A 68 0.87 11.75 -0.24
N GLU A 69 -0.40 11.80 -0.63
CA GLU A 69 -0.79 11.42 -2.00
C GLU A 69 -0.38 12.46 -3.06
N VAL A 70 -0.17 13.72 -2.67
CA VAL A 70 0.10 14.83 -3.61
C VAL A 70 1.43 14.70 -4.36
N TRP A 71 2.46 14.08 -3.76
CA TRP A 71 3.74 13.84 -4.45
C TRP A 71 3.69 12.63 -5.40
N ALA A 72 2.64 11.82 -5.33
CA ALA A 72 2.49 10.58 -6.10
C ALA A 72 1.56 10.73 -7.33
N ARG A 73 1.09 11.95 -7.62
CA ARG A 73 0.27 12.28 -8.80
C ARG A 73 1.12 12.70 -9.99
#